data_AF-A0A933IPZ3-F1
#
_entry.id   AF-A0A933IPZ3-F1
#
_cell.length_a   1.000
_cell.length_b   1.000
_cell.length_c   1.000
_cell.angle_alpha   90.00
_cell.angle_beta   90.00
_cell.angle_gamma   90.00
#
_symmetry.space_group_name_H-M   'P 1'
#
loop_
_entity.id
_entity.type
_entity.pdbx_description
1 polymer ?
#
loop_
_entity_poly.entity_id
_entity_poly.type
_entity_poly.pdbx_seq_one_letter_code
_entity_poly.pdbx_strand_id
1 'polypeptide(L)'
;MKKRRHPQCLKSHCLKLAHREGLCEEHYEEHLRQKIRHQEALDALHFSVVEGDPLNDPELSKKLRTLQKWWQWACSILNPGLEDAGMEDKAQYATRWCIALAQEIVDAEIAIRKGVSPPDSLETTREWVWSRFRGLEAELMSNGLNRPE
;
A
#
# COMPACT_ATOMS: atom_id res chain seq x y z
N MET A 1 20.91 18.35 -40.73
CA MET A 1 20.92 17.38 -39.61
C MET A 1 19.88 17.79 -38.57
N LYS A 2 18.79 17.02 -38.38
CA LYS A 2 17.80 17.32 -37.33
C LYS A 2 18.36 16.82 -35.98
N LYS A 3 18.67 17.73 -35.05
CA LYS A 3 19.02 17.37 -33.66
C LYS A 3 17.84 16.58 -33.07
N ARG A 4 18.03 15.30 -32.77
CA ARG A 4 17.03 14.52 -32.01
C ARG A 4 16.91 15.20 -30.65
N ARG A 5 15.78 15.87 -30.37
CA ARG A 5 15.49 16.39 -29.03
C ARG A 5 15.37 15.18 -28.12
N HIS A 6 16.26 15.06 -27.14
CA HIS A 6 16.09 14.06 -26.09
C HIS A 6 14.80 14.40 -25.33
N PRO A 7 13.89 13.43 -25.16
CA PRO A 7 12.67 13.66 -24.41
C PRO A 7 13.04 14.07 -22.97
N GLN A 8 12.29 15.02 -22.41
CA GLN A 8 12.41 15.38 -21.00
C GLN A 8 11.66 14.36 -20.15
N CYS A 9 12.02 14.29 -18.87
CA CYS A 9 11.32 13.50 -17.88
C CYS A 9 9.81 13.87 -17.85
N LEU A 10 8.95 12.85 -17.80
CA LEU A 10 7.49 13.01 -17.71
C LEU A 10 7.01 13.48 -16.34
N LYS A 11 7.85 13.39 -15.30
CA LYS A 11 7.49 13.91 -13.96
C LYS A 11 7.32 15.42 -14.05
N SER A 12 6.18 15.91 -13.56
CA SER A 12 5.86 17.33 -13.49
C SER A 12 7.02 18.14 -12.93
N HIS A 13 7.39 19.22 -13.63
CA HIS A 13 8.48 20.14 -13.26
C HIS A 13 9.90 19.54 -13.23
N CYS A 14 10.11 18.34 -13.77
CA CYS A 14 11.45 17.78 -13.92
C CYS A 14 12.08 18.18 -15.26
N LEU A 15 13.20 18.91 -15.23
CA LEU A 15 13.90 19.36 -16.42
C LEU A 15 14.98 18.38 -16.91
N LYS A 16 15.20 17.28 -16.19
CA LYS A 16 16.21 16.26 -16.55
C LYS A 16 15.80 15.52 -17.82
N LEU A 17 16.79 15.02 -18.54
CA LEU A 17 16.55 14.19 -19.72
C LEU A 17 15.95 12.84 -19.29
N ALA A 18 15.02 12.34 -20.10
CA ALA A 18 14.48 11.01 -19.93
C ALA A 18 15.55 9.97 -20.24
N HIS A 19 15.64 8.99 -19.34
CA HIS A 19 16.53 7.84 -19.41
C HIS A 19 15.75 6.60 -19.86
N ARG A 20 14.71 6.20 -19.10
CA ARG A 20 13.90 5.01 -19.36
C ARG A 20 12.43 5.26 -19.06
N GLU A 21 11.52 4.68 -19.85
CA GLU A 21 10.06 4.84 -19.70
C GLU A 21 9.59 6.31 -19.64
N GLY A 22 10.34 7.22 -20.28
CA GLY A 22 10.05 8.66 -20.23
C GLY A 22 10.41 9.33 -18.90
N LEU A 23 11.04 8.64 -17.95
CA LEU A 23 11.52 9.20 -16.68
C LEU A 23 13.04 9.38 -16.70
N CYS A 24 13.54 10.38 -15.99
CA CYS A 24 14.97 10.45 -15.69
C CYS A 24 15.36 9.33 -14.70
N GLU A 25 16.65 9.04 -14.59
CA GLU A 25 17.19 7.94 -13.76
C GLU A 25 16.62 7.94 -12.33
N GLU A 26 16.72 9.07 -11.63
CA GLU A 26 16.22 9.21 -10.25
C GLU A 26 14.72 8.91 -10.09
N HIS A 27 13.87 9.43 -10.99
CA HIS A 27 12.43 9.17 -10.93
C HIS A 27 12.08 7.76 -11.37
N TYR A 28 12.87 7.16 -12.26
CA TYR A 28 12.71 5.76 -12.62
C TYR A 28 13.05 4.85 -11.43
N GLU A 29 14.12 5.14 -10.69
CA GLU A 29 14.47 4.42 -9.46
C GLU A 29 13.45 4.62 -8.34
N GLU A 30 12.92 5.84 -8.15
CA GLU A 30 11.81 6.09 -7.22
C GLU A 30 10.58 5.26 -7.61
N HIS A 31 10.22 5.26 -8.88
CA HIS A 31 9.09 4.49 -9.39
C HIS A 31 9.29 2.98 -9.20
N LEU A 32 10.49 2.45 -9.44
CA LEU A 32 10.82 1.06 -9.16
C LEU A 32 10.70 0.74 -7.66
N ARG A 33 11.23 1.61 -6.78
CA ARG A 33 11.10 1.45 -5.32
C ARG A 33 9.63 1.41 -4.89
N GLN A 34 8.80 2.30 -5.44
CA GLN A 34 7.37 2.31 -5.14
C GLN A 34 6.65 1.04 -5.65
N LYS A 35 7.02 0.55 -6.84
CA LYS A 35 6.49 -0.72 -7.39
C LYS A 35 6.86 -1.91 -6.51
N ILE A 36 8.13 -2.01 -6.10
CA ILE A 36 8.59 -3.08 -5.21
C ILE A 36 7.86 -3.01 -3.87
N ARG A 37 7.81 -1.82 -3.25
CA ARG A 37 7.09 -1.61 -1.98
C ARG A 37 5.61 -1.98 -2.08
N HIS A 38 4.98 -1.68 -3.22
CA HIS A 38 3.60 -2.08 -3.48
C HIS A 38 3.44 -3.60 -3.62
N GLN A 39 4.34 -4.27 -4.34
CA GLN A 39 4.31 -5.72 -4.48
C GLN A 39 4.50 -6.42 -3.14
N GLU A 40 5.48 -6.00 -2.33
CA GLU A 40 5.70 -6.54 -0.99
C GLU A 40 4.48 -6.36 -0.08
N ALA A 41 3.77 -5.23 -0.19
CA ALA A 41 2.52 -5.03 0.53
C ALA A 41 1.40 -5.97 0.08
N LEU A 42 1.29 -6.25 -1.22
CA LEU A 42 0.35 -7.25 -1.73
C LEU A 42 0.74 -8.65 -1.24
N ASP A 43 2.01 -9.01 -1.28
CA ASP A 43 2.51 -10.31 -0.82
C ASP A 43 2.27 -10.48 0.70
N ALA A 44 2.43 -9.42 1.49
CA ALA A 44 2.06 -9.41 2.89
C ALA A 44 0.54 -9.60 3.10
N LEU A 45 -0.29 -8.92 2.32
CA LEU A 45 -1.75 -9.05 2.40
C LEU A 45 -2.26 -10.43 1.95
N HIS A 46 -1.61 -11.07 0.97
CA HIS A 46 -2.04 -12.37 0.46
C HIS A 46 -1.43 -13.56 1.20
N PHE A 47 -0.16 -13.46 1.60
CA PHE A 47 0.63 -14.61 2.06
C PHE A 47 1.23 -14.42 3.45
N SER A 48 1.07 -13.24 4.07
CA SER A 48 1.68 -12.92 5.37
C SER A 48 3.21 -12.98 5.37
N VAL A 49 3.84 -12.67 4.24
CA VAL A 49 5.30 -12.67 4.07
C VAL A 49 5.81 -11.26 3.77
N VAL A 50 7.04 -10.99 4.18
CA VAL A 50 7.81 -9.77 3.88
C VAL A 50 9.19 -10.22 3.41
N GLU A 51 9.62 -9.79 2.22
CA GLU A 51 10.86 -10.24 1.57
C GLU A 51 10.97 -11.78 1.48
N GLY A 52 9.82 -12.49 1.37
CA GLY A 52 9.73 -13.95 1.30
C GLY A 52 9.68 -14.68 2.65
N ASP A 53 9.92 -13.99 3.76
CA ASP A 53 9.92 -14.56 5.12
C ASP A 53 8.69 -14.13 5.93
N PRO A 54 8.18 -14.97 6.85
CA PRO A 54 7.11 -14.58 7.75
C PRO A 54 7.53 -13.39 8.65
N LEU A 55 6.54 -12.61 9.09
CA LEU A 55 6.78 -11.49 10.00
C LEU A 55 7.34 -12.00 11.34
N ASN A 56 8.39 -11.35 11.85
CA ASN A 56 8.99 -11.66 13.13
C ASN A 56 8.26 -11.00 14.29
N ASP A 57 7.74 -9.79 14.09
CA ASP A 57 7.09 -9.03 15.17
C ASP A 57 5.63 -9.47 15.40
N PRO A 58 5.28 -9.92 16.63
CA PRO A 58 3.92 -10.38 16.94
C PRO A 58 2.86 -9.27 16.85
N GLU A 59 3.21 -8.02 17.12
CA GLU A 59 2.28 -6.88 17.08
C GLU A 59 1.93 -6.52 15.63
N LEU A 60 2.94 -6.45 14.76
CA LEU A 60 2.79 -6.27 13.32
C LEU A 60 2.01 -7.44 12.71
N SER A 61 2.29 -8.67 13.13
CA SER A 61 1.52 -9.85 12.70
C SER A 61 0.03 -9.77 13.06
N LYS A 62 -0.30 -9.26 14.26
CA LYS A 62 -1.69 -9.05 14.67
C LYS A 62 -2.37 -7.97 13.82
N LYS A 63 -1.68 -6.84 13.60
CA LYS A 63 -2.15 -5.74 12.75
C LYS A 63 -2.39 -6.19 11.31
N LEU A 64 -1.45 -6.95 10.75
CA LEU A 64 -1.54 -7.49 9.40
C LEU A 64 -2.75 -8.42 9.26
N ARG A 65 -2.99 -9.31 10.24
CA ARG A 65 -4.18 -10.18 10.22
C ARG A 65 -5.49 -9.41 10.21
N THR A 66 -5.60 -8.31 10.95
CA THR A 66 -6.78 -7.44 10.88
C THR A 66 -6.94 -6.85 9.48
N LEU A 67 -5.86 -6.35 8.88
CA LEU A 67 -5.85 -5.81 7.52
C LEU A 67 -6.26 -6.85 6.47
N GLN A 68 -5.80 -8.08 6.59
CA GLN A 68 -6.11 -9.17 5.68
C GLN A 68 -7.59 -9.50 5.61
N LYS A 69 -8.31 -9.42 6.75
CA LYS A 69 -9.77 -9.61 6.77
C LYS A 69 -10.50 -8.55 5.94
N TRP A 70 -10.09 -7.29 6.11
CA TRP A 70 -10.64 -6.18 5.34
C TRP A 70 -10.27 -6.24 3.87
N TRP A 71 -9.04 -6.67 3.57
CA TRP A 71 -8.58 -6.93 2.20
C TRP A 71 -9.43 -8.01 1.53
N GLN A 72 -9.65 -9.15 2.19
CA GLN A 72 -10.46 -10.25 1.68
C GLN A 72 -11.91 -9.82 1.43
N TRP A 73 -12.52 -9.08 2.36
CA TRP A 73 -13.86 -8.51 2.19
C TRP A 73 -13.94 -7.54 1.00
N ALA A 74 -12.97 -6.64 0.87
CA ALA A 74 -12.96 -5.69 -0.23
C ALA A 74 -12.76 -6.40 -1.59
N CYS A 75 -11.86 -7.39 -1.64
CA CYS A 75 -11.67 -8.23 -2.82
C CYS A 75 -12.93 -9.06 -3.16
N SER A 76 -13.68 -9.55 -2.17
CA SER A 76 -14.91 -10.30 -2.43
C SER A 76 -16.00 -9.43 -3.04
N ILE A 77 -16.11 -8.16 -2.62
CA ILE A 77 -17.07 -7.21 -3.21
C ILE A 77 -16.66 -6.79 -4.62
N LEU A 78 -15.36 -6.56 -4.86
CA LEU A 78 -14.87 -6.14 -6.18
C LEU A 78 -14.82 -7.30 -7.19
N ASN A 79 -15.02 -8.54 -6.76
CA ASN A 79 -15.11 -9.66 -7.67
C ASN A 79 -16.46 -9.62 -8.41
N PRO A 80 -16.46 -9.66 -9.76
CA PRO A 80 -17.63 -9.39 -10.61
C PRO A 80 -18.73 -10.48 -10.59
N GLY A 81 -18.78 -11.32 -9.55
CA GLY A 81 -19.81 -12.35 -9.35
C GLY A 81 -20.77 -12.08 -8.19
N LEU A 82 -20.57 -11.02 -7.40
CA LEU A 82 -21.47 -10.61 -6.31
C LEU A 82 -22.24 -9.36 -6.75
N GLU A 83 -23.57 -9.48 -6.90
CA GLU A 83 -24.52 -8.44 -7.34
C GLU A 83 -24.70 -7.27 -6.33
N ASP A 84 -23.68 -6.90 -5.56
CA ASP A 84 -23.75 -5.80 -4.59
C ASP A 84 -23.30 -4.47 -5.22
N ALA A 85 -24.09 -3.99 -6.18
CA ALA A 85 -23.84 -2.79 -7.00
C ALA A 85 -23.75 -1.45 -6.22
N GLY A 86 -23.86 -1.45 -4.89
CA GLY A 86 -23.82 -0.25 -4.04
C GLY A 86 -22.54 -0.06 -3.21
N MET A 87 -21.64 -1.05 -3.18
CA MET A 87 -20.47 -1.06 -2.29
C MET A 87 -19.12 -0.98 -3.01
N GLU A 88 -19.12 -0.91 -4.35
CA GLU A 88 -17.89 -0.91 -5.16
C GLU A 88 -16.94 0.24 -4.79
N ASP A 89 -17.43 1.48 -4.71
CA ASP A 89 -16.60 2.65 -4.36
C ASP A 89 -15.95 2.45 -2.98
N LYS A 90 -16.73 1.96 -2.01
CA LYS A 90 -16.25 1.71 -0.64
C LYS A 90 -15.20 0.59 -0.62
N ALA A 91 -15.39 -0.46 -1.40
CA ALA A 91 -14.41 -1.54 -1.53
C ALA A 91 -13.14 -1.09 -2.26
N GLN A 92 -13.24 -0.21 -3.27
CA GLN A 92 -12.08 0.41 -3.92
C GLN A 92 -11.30 1.32 -2.94
N TYR A 93 -11.99 2.07 -2.07
CA TYR A 93 -11.31 2.82 -1.03
C TYR A 93 -10.65 1.90 0.00
N ALA A 94 -11.37 0.88 0.48
CA ALA A 94 -10.85 -0.09 1.45
C ALA A 94 -9.57 -0.79 0.94
N THR A 95 -9.55 -1.25 -0.31
CA THR A 95 -8.34 -1.86 -0.91
C THR A 95 -7.15 -0.90 -0.93
N ARG A 96 -7.34 0.37 -1.31
CA ARG A 96 -6.27 1.38 -1.29
C ARG A 96 -5.71 1.60 0.11
N TRP A 97 -6.58 1.68 1.13
CA TRP A 97 -6.16 1.81 2.52
C TRP A 97 -5.44 0.57 3.03
N CYS A 98 -5.92 -0.63 2.69
CA CYS A 98 -5.28 -1.89 3.06
C CYS A 98 -3.84 -1.96 2.51
N ILE A 99 -3.66 -1.61 1.24
CA ILE A 99 -2.34 -1.57 0.61
C ILE A 99 -1.43 -0.55 1.30
N ALA A 100 -1.90 0.68 1.51
CA ALA A 100 -1.10 1.72 2.16
C ALA A 100 -0.66 1.32 3.57
N LEU A 101 -1.56 0.74 4.36
CA LEU A 101 -1.23 0.24 5.70
C LEU A 101 -0.29 -0.97 5.67
N ALA A 102 -0.45 -1.87 4.71
CA ALA A 102 0.45 -3.00 4.55
C ALA A 102 1.86 -2.54 4.17
N GLN A 103 2.01 -1.49 3.36
CA GLN A 103 3.32 -0.87 3.08
C GLN A 103 4.00 -0.37 4.37
N GLU A 104 3.25 0.25 5.29
CA GLU A 104 3.80 0.70 6.57
C GLU A 104 4.21 -0.47 7.48
N ILE A 105 3.45 -1.59 7.46
CA ILE A 105 3.81 -2.80 8.20
C ILE A 105 5.08 -3.43 7.62
N VAL A 106 5.17 -3.55 6.30
CA VAL A 106 6.35 -4.06 5.59
C VAL A 106 7.59 -3.25 5.94
N ASP A 107 7.50 -1.92 5.84
CA ASP A 107 8.64 -1.05 6.15
C ASP A 107 9.07 -1.16 7.61
N ALA A 108 8.13 -1.27 8.54
CA ALA A 108 8.43 -1.48 9.96
C ALA A 108 9.11 -2.82 10.22
N GLU A 109 8.63 -3.91 9.61
CA GLU A 109 9.25 -5.23 9.72
C GLU A 109 10.66 -5.25 9.12
N ILE A 110 10.86 -4.63 7.96
CA ILE A 110 12.17 -4.49 7.32
C ILE A 110 13.12 -3.68 8.21
N ALA A 111 12.65 -2.60 8.83
CA ALA A 111 13.44 -1.79 9.76
C ALA A 111 13.87 -2.61 10.99
N ILE A 112 12.95 -3.38 11.59
CA ILE A 112 13.21 -4.29 12.71
C ILE A 112 14.28 -5.32 12.31
N ARG A 113 14.14 -5.98 11.16
CA ARG A 113 15.11 -6.97 10.66
C ARG A 113 16.50 -6.39 10.42
N LYS A 114 16.58 -5.14 9.99
CA LYS A 114 17.85 -4.41 9.76
C LYS A 114 18.44 -3.83 11.05
N GLY A 115 17.74 -3.94 12.19
CA GLY A 115 18.16 -3.34 13.45
C GLY A 115 18.16 -1.81 13.43
N VAL A 116 17.42 -1.20 12.50
CA VAL A 116 17.32 0.26 12.35
C VAL A 116 16.03 0.69 13.02
N SER A 117 16.11 1.70 13.89
CA SER A 117 14.90 2.29 14.46
C SER A 117 14.10 2.93 13.31
N PRO A 118 12.80 2.57 13.13
CA PRO A 118 11.99 3.22 12.12
C PRO A 118 11.99 4.73 12.38
N PRO A 119 12.21 5.59 11.36
CA PRO A 119 12.23 7.03 11.55
C PRO A 119 10.96 7.52 12.29
N ASP A 120 11.09 8.45 13.25
CA ASP A 120 9.99 8.97 14.08
C ASP A 120 8.76 9.44 13.26
N SER A 121 8.97 9.85 12.00
CA SER A 121 7.90 10.19 11.06
C SER A 121 6.96 9.02 10.74
N LEU A 122 7.42 7.77 10.86
CA LEU A 122 6.61 6.56 10.67
C LEU A 122 5.67 6.32 11.83
N GLU A 123 6.01 6.68 13.08
CA GLU A 123 5.08 6.46 14.20
C GLU A 123 3.84 7.37 14.09
N THR A 124 4.04 8.65 13.81
CA THR A 124 2.93 9.60 13.61
C THR A 124 2.11 9.25 12.37
N THR A 125 2.76 8.83 11.28
CA THR A 125 2.08 8.40 10.05
C THR A 125 1.29 7.11 10.31
N ARG A 126 1.88 6.13 10.98
CA ARG A 126 1.23 4.87 11.39
C ARG A 126 0.01 5.15 12.25
N GLU A 127 0.14 5.94 13.32
CA GLU A 127 -0.99 6.29 14.18
C GLU A 127 -2.12 7.00 13.44
N TRP A 128 -1.79 7.92 12.53
CA TRP A 128 -2.76 8.63 11.72
C TRP A 128 -3.48 7.70 10.72
N VAL A 129 -2.76 6.84 10.01
CA VAL A 129 -3.36 5.90 9.05
C VAL A 129 -4.23 4.87 9.79
N TRP A 130 -3.81 4.37 10.95
CA TRP A 130 -4.64 3.49 11.78
C TRP A 130 -5.87 4.20 12.37
N SER A 131 -5.75 5.48 12.72
CA SER A 131 -6.89 6.30 13.15
C SER A 131 -7.90 6.47 12.03
N ARG A 132 -7.43 6.76 10.81
CA ARG A 132 -8.28 6.82 9.60
C ARG A 132 -8.96 5.49 9.31
N PHE A 133 -8.25 4.39 9.44
CA PHE A 133 -8.81 3.05 9.27
C PHE A 133 -9.90 2.73 10.28
N ARG A 134 -9.71 3.07 11.56
CA ARG A 134 -10.76 2.93 12.59
C ARG A 134 -11.99 3.78 12.27
N GLY A 135 -11.79 4.99 11.73
CA GLY A 135 -12.90 5.84 11.27
C GLY A 135 -13.67 5.22 10.11
N LEU A 136 -12.95 4.65 9.13
CA LEU A 136 -13.55 3.95 7.99
C LEU A 136 -14.27 2.67 8.43
N GLU A 137 -13.68 1.88 9.34
CA GLU A 137 -14.35 0.73 9.96
C GLU A 137 -15.65 1.17 10.65
N ALA A 138 -15.63 2.27 11.42
CA ALA A 138 -16.83 2.79 12.08
C ALA A 138 -17.90 3.27 11.08
N GLU A 139 -17.49 3.94 10.00
CA GLU A 139 -18.39 4.40 8.94
C GLU A 139 -19.01 3.23 8.16
N LEU A 140 -18.23 2.20 7.88
CA LEU A 140 -18.73 0.96 7.25
C LEU A 140 -19.71 0.25 8.19
N MET A 141 -19.39 0.14 9.49
CA MET A 141 -20.29 -0.43 10.48
C MET A 141 -21.58 0.38 10.66
N SER A 142 -21.51 1.72 10.65
CA SER A 142 -22.68 2.60 10.72
C SER A 142 -23.59 2.48 9.49
N ASN A 143 -23.05 2.02 8.35
CA ASN A 143 -23.81 1.74 7.13
C ASN A 143 -24.37 0.31 7.09
N GLY A 144 -24.33 -0.43 8.21
CA GLY A 144 -24.94 -1.75 8.36
C GLY A 144 -24.04 -2.93 8.01
N LEU A 145 -22.74 -2.71 7.76
CA LEU A 145 -21.78 -3.80 7.57
C LEU A 145 -21.30 -4.34 8.91
N ASN A 146 -21.44 -5.65 9.13
CA ASN A 146 -20.82 -6.27 10.28
C ASN A 146 -19.29 -6.29 10.12
N ARG A 147 -18.56 -6.17 11.24
CA ARG A 147 -17.12 -6.39 11.24
C ARG A 147 -16.84 -7.81 10.72
N PRO A 148 -15.91 -8.00 9.76
CA PRO A 148 -15.55 -9.33 9.30
C PRO A 148 -15.00 -10.16 10.46
N GLU A 149 -15.58 -11.35 10.70
CA GLU A 149 -15.20 -12.25 11.81
C GLU A 149 -13.81 -12.86 11.67
#